data_AF-A0A9X3SAL9-F1
#
_entry.id   AF-A0A9X3SAL9-F1
#
_cell.length_a   1.000
_cell.length_b   1.000
_cell.length_c   1.000
_cell.angle_alpha   90.00
_cell.angle_beta   90.00
_cell.angle_gamma   90.00
#
_symmetry.space_group_name_H-M   'P 1'
#
loop_
_entity.id
_entity.type
_entity.pdbx_description
1 polymer ?
#
loop_
_entity_poly.entity_id
_entity_poly.type
_entity_poly.pdbx_seq_one_letter_code
_entity_poly.pdbx_strand_id
1 'polypeptide(L)'
;MAAIADGGVPAVAVDRLKDAVGATRGSFYWHFKDRGELVEAALALWEREYTTELIPLAEAVPDPRARLRALFERVYEPRADPIEVALAKAADDPLVAPVWARVSEARMGLIHAIFLELGLSEAEADSRTWLAWAFYVGHHLLDDAPARPERLGRIVDLLGS
;
A
#
# COMPACT_ATOMS: atom_id res chain seq x y z
N MET A 1 4.81 -1.19 13.01
CA MET A 1 5.02 -0.46 11.75
C MET A 1 6.41 0.16 11.61
N ALA A 2 6.92 0.93 12.59
CA ALA A 2 8.27 1.55 12.51
C ALA A 2 9.41 0.58 12.14
N ALA A 3 9.43 -0.64 12.70
CA ALA A 3 10.43 -1.65 12.36
C ALA A 3 10.42 -2.05 10.86
N ILE A 4 9.24 -2.10 10.23
CA ILE A 4 9.12 -2.39 8.79
C ILE A 4 9.65 -1.20 7.98
N ALA A 5 9.34 0.04 8.41
CA ALA A 5 9.85 1.25 7.76
C ALA A 5 11.38 1.32 7.75
N ASP A 6 12.02 0.95 8.88
CA ASP A 6 13.47 1.11 9.06
C ASP A 6 14.30 -0.01 8.42
N GLY A 7 13.78 -1.24 8.38
CA GLY A 7 14.57 -2.41 7.97
C GLY A 7 13.79 -3.53 7.31
N GLY A 8 12.56 -3.26 6.88
CA GLY A 8 11.68 -4.21 6.23
C GLY A 8 11.20 -5.34 7.14
N VAL A 9 10.57 -6.34 6.53
CA VAL A 9 9.97 -7.48 7.22
C VAL A 9 10.98 -8.25 8.11
N PRO A 10 12.26 -8.44 7.71
CA PRO A 10 13.27 -9.05 8.59
C PRO A 10 13.53 -8.27 9.89
N ALA A 11 13.34 -6.94 9.90
CA ALA A 11 13.56 -6.12 11.09
C ALA A 11 12.44 -6.24 12.14
N VAL A 12 11.29 -6.83 11.79
CA VAL A 12 10.26 -7.26 12.73
C VAL A 12 10.78 -8.49 13.48
N ALA A 13 11.52 -8.24 14.56
CA ALA A 13 12.09 -9.26 15.42
C ALA A 13 11.60 -9.06 16.86
N VAL A 14 11.20 -10.16 17.51
CA VAL A 14 10.67 -10.17 18.88
C VAL A 14 11.61 -9.46 19.84
N ASP A 15 12.92 -9.74 19.76
CA ASP A 15 13.89 -9.13 20.67
C ASP A 15 14.04 -7.61 20.48
N ARG A 16 14.02 -7.12 19.23
CA ARG A 16 14.09 -5.68 18.94
C ARG A 16 12.82 -4.94 19.37
N LEU A 17 11.67 -5.56 19.17
CA LEU A 17 10.38 -4.96 19.53
C LEU A 17 10.17 -4.95 21.05
N LYS A 18 10.54 -6.03 21.74
CA LYS A 18 10.57 -6.10 23.21
C LYS A 18 11.36 -4.93 23.82
N ASP A 19 12.57 -4.68 23.32
CA ASP A 19 13.40 -3.57 23.79
C ASP A 19 12.78 -2.21 23.45
N ALA A 20 12.13 -2.07 22.29
CA ALA A 20 11.48 -0.83 21.87
C ALA A 20 10.19 -0.49 22.65
N VAL A 21 9.41 -1.50 23.07
CA VAL A 21 8.15 -1.28 23.83
C VAL A 21 8.29 -1.50 25.34
N GLY A 22 9.49 -1.78 25.85
CA GLY A 22 9.75 -1.99 27.28
C GLY A 22 9.02 -3.19 27.88
N ALA A 23 8.62 -4.15 27.05
CA ALA A 23 7.91 -5.36 27.47
C ALA A 23 8.88 -6.43 27.99
N THR A 24 8.44 -7.28 28.91
CA THR A 24 9.24 -8.45 29.32
C THR A 24 9.08 -9.58 28.29
N ARG A 25 10.07 -10.50 28.19
CA ARG A 25 9.91 -11.70 27.33
C ARG A 25 8.60 -12.44 27.63
N GLY A 26 8.27 -12.61 28.91
CA GLY A 26 7.06 -13.30 29.35
C GLY A 26 5.75 -12.64 28.90
N SER A 27 5.66 -11.31 28.95
CA SER A 27 4.46 -10.59 28.50
C SER A 27 4.33 -10.56 26.97
N PHE A 28 5.44 -10.61 26.23
CA PHE A 28 5.42 -10.62 24.76
C PHE A 28 4.99 -11.98 24.19
N TYR A 29 5.51 -13.09 24.75
CA TYR A 29 5.11 -14.44 24.34
C TYR A 29 3.66 -14.80 24.69
N TRP A 30 2.99 -14.01 25.55
CA TRP A 30 1.55 -14.13 25.80
C TRP A 30 0.69 -13.58 24.66
N HIS A 31 1.22 -12.65 23.86
CA HIS A 31 0.51 -12.05 22.74
C HIS A 31 0.88 -12.66 21.39
N PHE A 32 2.12 -13.17 21.26
CA PHE A 32 2.61 -13.79 20.03
C PHE A 32 3.44 -15.03 20.35
N LYS A 33 3.05 -16.17 19.80
CA LYS A 33 3.71 -17.47 19.93
C LYS A 33 5.11 -17.46 19.32
N ASP A 34 5.27 -16.81 18.17
CA ASP A 34 6.53 -16.71 17.45
C ASP A 34 6.65 -15.43 16.61
N ARG A 35 7.78 -15.29 15.91
CA ARG A 35 8.04 -14.15 15.03
C ARG A 35 7.05 -14.08 13.85
N GLY A 36 6.63 -15.23 13.32
CA GLY A 36 5.71 -15.28 12.18
C GLY A 36 4.37 -14.63 12.55
N GLU A 37 3.80 -15.01 13.70
CA GLU A 37 2.54 -14.44 14.19
C GLU A 37 2.64 -12.92 14.41
N LEU A 38 3.79 -12.44 14.88
CA LEU A 38 4.04 -11.00 15.03
C LEU A 38 4.10 -10.27 13.68
N VAL A 39 4.76 -10.86 12.68
CA VAL A 39 4.81 -10.31 11.32
C VAL A 39 3.42 -10.28 10.72
N GLU A 40 2.66 -11.38 10.83
CA GLU A 40 1.28 -11.47 10.35
C GLU A 40 0.38 -10.40 10.99
N ALA A 41 0.47 -10.20 12.30
CA ALA A 41 -0.29 -9.17 12.99
C ALA A 41 0.10 -7.74 12.54
N ALA A 42 1.39 -7.49 12.29
CA ALA A 42 1.85 -6.21 11.76
C ALA A 42 1.36 -5.98 10.32
N LEU A 43 1.34 -7.01 9.48
CA LEU A 43 0.83 -6.94 8.12
C LEU A 43 -0.69 -6.74 8.09
N ALA A 44 -1.44 -7.41 8.97
CA ALA A 44 -2.88 -7.24 9.11
C ALA A 44 -3.23 -5.83 9.61
N LEU A 45 -2.42 -5.28 10.52
CA LEU A 45 -2.54 -3.88 10.95
C LEU A 45 -2.35 -2.92 9.78
N TRP A 46 -1.29 -3.14 8.98
CA TRP A 46 -1.02 -2.34 7.79
C TRP A 46 -2.16 -2.42 6.76
N GLU A 47 -2.61 -3.63 6.41
CA GLU A 47 -3.74 -3.84 5.50
C GLU A 47 -4.98 -3.05 5.94
N ARG A 48 -5.29 -3.09 7.25
CA ARG A 48 -6.44 -2.36 7.81
C ARG A 48 -6.29 -0.85 7.67
N GLU A 49 -5.18 -0.29 8.17
CA GLU A 49 -4.96 1.15 8.26
C GLU A 49 -4.72 1.80 6.88
N TYR A 50 -4.06 1.09 5.96
CA TYR A 50 -3.66 1.62 4.67
C TYR A 50 -4.57 1.22 3.51
N THR A 51 -5.54 0.33 3.75
CA THR A 51 -6.47 -0.12 2.69
C THR A 51 -7.90 -0.18 3.21
N THR A 52 -8.21 -1.05 4.17
CA THR A 52 -9.60 -1.30 4.59
C THR A 52 -10.29 -0.04 5.12
N GLU A 53 -9.61 0.77 5.92
CA GLU A 53 -10.16 1.99 6.50
C GLU A 53 -10.16 3.17 5.49
N LEU A 54 -9.29 3.14 4.48
CA LEU A 54 -9.16 4.22 3.51
C LEU A 54 -10.12 4.11 2.31
N ILE A 55 -10.48 2.90 1.90
CA ILE A 55 -11.39 2.67 0.76
C ILE A 55 -12.74 3.39 0.97
N PRO A 56 -13.46 3.23 2.10
CA PRO A 56 -14.74 3.91 2.31
C PRO A 56 -14.62 5.44 2.30
N LEU A 57 -13.49 5.98 2.76
CA LEU A 57 -13.22 7.42 2.72
C LEU A 57 -13.06 7.93 1.29
N ALA A 58 -12.46 7.13 0.40
CA ALA A 58 -12.37 7.44 -1.02
C ALA A 58 -13.74 7.34 -1.68
N GLU A 59 -14.50 6.28 -1.42
CA GLU A 59 -15.85 6.06 -1.95
C GLU A 59 -16.83 7.17 -1.55
N ALA A 60 -16.63 7.80 -0.40
CA ALA A 60 -17.41 8.96 0.04
C ALA A 60 -17.30 10.19 -0.88
N VAL A 61 -16.31 10.25 -1.78
CA VAL A 61 -16.21 11.29 -2.82
C VAL A 61 -17.15 10.94 -3.99
N PRO A 62 -18.23 11.71 -4.26
CA PRO A 62 -19.26 11.28 -5.21
C PRO A 62 -18.87 11.40 -6.69
N ASP A 63 -18.05 12.38 -7.05
CA ASP A 63 -17.58 12.53 -8.43
C ASP A 63 -16.41 11.58 -8.70
N PRO A 64 -16.54 10.61 -9.64
CA PRO A 64 -15.48 9.63 -9.89
C PRO A 64 -14.19 10.28 -10.39
N ARG A 65 -14.26 11.42 -11.11
CA ARG A 65 -13.04 12.15 -11.51
C ARG A 65 -12.32 12.76 -10.30
N ALA A 66 -13.07 13.40 -9.40
CA ALA A 66 -12.52 13.92 -8.16
C ALA A 66 -11.98 12.81 -7.25
N ARG A 67 -12.67 11.66 -7.17
CA ARG A 67 -12.23 10.48 -6.41
C ARG A 67 -10.90 9.95 -6.94
N LEU A 68 -10.79 9.76 -8.26
CA LEU A 68 -9.55 9.34 -8.91
C LEU A 68 -8.43 10.34 -8.60
N ARG A 69 -8.66 11.63 -8.81
CA ARG A 69 -7.67 12.68 -8.55
C ARG A 69 -7.20 12.66 -7.10
N ALA A 70 -8.12 12.59 -6.13
CA ALA A 70 -7.79 12.57 -4.71
C ALA A 70 -6.97 11.32 -4.31
N LEU A 71 -7.30 10.15 -4.87
CA LEU A 71 -6.49 8.94 -4.69
C LEU A 71 -5.08 9.15 -5.22
N PHE A 72 -4.95 9.67 -6.44
CA PHE A 72 -3.64 9.89 -7.03
C PHE A 72 -2.82 10.96 -6.27
N GLU A 73 -3.42 12.07 -5.87
CA GLU A 73 -2.74 13.11 -5.10
C GLU A 73 -2.27 12.57 -3.74
N ARG A 74 -3.09 11.77 -3.04
CA ARG A 74 -2.70 11.23 -1.74
C ARG A 74 -1.61 10.16 -1.82
N VAL A 75 -1.58 9.43 -2.94
CA VAL A 75 -0.73 8.26 -3.12
C VAL A 75 0.60 8.61 -3.78
N TYR A 76 0.60 9.51 -4.76
CA TYR A 76 1.76 9.78 -5.60
C TYR A 76 2.46 11.08 -5.25
N GLU A 77 1.75 12.12 -4.80
CA GLU A 77 2.38 13.43 -4.54
C GLU A 77 3.39 13.38 -3.37
N PRO A 78 3.10 12.68 -2.24
CA PRO A 78 4.09 12.49 -1.18
C PRO A 78 5.29 11.63 -1.61
N ARG A 79 6.39 11.71 -0.86
CA ARG A 79 7.42 10.67 -0.92
C ARG A 79 6.82 9.31 -0.60
N ALA A 80 7.34 8.27 -1.25
CA ALA A 80 6.89 6.91 -1.01
C ALA A 80 6.95 6.58 0.48
N ASP A 81 5.87 6.03 1.05
CA ASP A 81 5.88 5.59 2.44
C ASP A 81 6.93 4.46 2.57
N PRO A 82 7.94 4.60 3.45
CA PRO A 82 8.97 3.58 3.63
C PRO A 82 8.42 2.17 3.91
N ILE A 83 7.24 2.07 4.54
CA ILE A 83 6.54 0.80 4.76
C ILE A 83 6.06 0.21 3.44
N GLU A 84 5.39 0.99 2.60
CA GLU A 84 4.92 0.55 1.27
C GLU A 84 6.10 0.12 0.40
N VAL A 85 7.22 0.87 0.43
CA VAL A 85 8.47 0.51 -0.26
C VAL A 85 9.00 -0.83 0.24
N ALA A 86 9.08 -1.01 1.56
CA ALA A 86 9.61 -2.22 2.16
C ALA A 86 8.75 -3.46 1.84
N LEU A 87 7.43 -3.31 1.85
CA LEU A 87 6.49 -4.38 1.52
C LEU A 87 6.47 -4.71 0.03
N ALA A 88 6.54 -3.69 -0.85
CA ALA A 88 6.66 -3.89 -2.30
C ALA A 88 7.94 -4.67 -2.65
N LYS A 89 9.07 -4.35 -2.00
CA LYS A 89 10.35 -5.06 -2.19
C LYS A 89 10.34 -6.50 -1.67
N ALA A 90 9.39 -6.84 -0.79
CA ALA A 90 9.22 -8.15 -0.20
C ALA A 90 7.94 -8.85 -0.67
N ALA A 91 7.36 -8.45 -1.81
CA ALA A 91 6.07 -8.96 -2.28
C ALA A 91 6.07 -10.47 -2.59
N ASP A 92 7.25 -11.09 -2.75
CA ASP A 92 7.45 -12.53 -2.93
C ASP A 92 7.77 -13.29 -1.63
N ASP A 93 7.94 -12.60 -0.51
CA ASP A 93 8.14 -13.22 0.80
C ASP A 93 6.87 -14.01 1.20
N PRO A 94 6.97 -15.28 1.65
CA PRO A 94 5.82 -16.11 1.98
C PRO A 94 4.85 -15.52 3.01
N LEU A 95 5.33 -14.67 3.93
CA LEU A 95 4.49 -14.01 4.93
C LEU A 95 3.82 -12.75 4.36
N VAL A 96 4.45 -12.08 3.40
CA VAL A 96 3.97 -10.82 2.81
C VAL A 96 3.03 -11.06 1.63
N ALA A 97 3.37 -12.01 0.76
CA ALA A 97 2.67 -12.28 -0.49
C ALA A 97 1.15 -12.42 -0.33
N PRO A 98 0.62 -13.14 0.68
CA PRO A 98 -0.83 -13.26 0.85
C PRO A 98 -1.51 -11.93 1.18
N VAL A 99 -0.87 -11.09 1.99
CA VAL A 99 -1.42 -9.78 2.40
C VAL A 99 -1.27 -8.78 1.25
N TRP A 100 -0.12 -8.78 0.57
CA TRP A 100 0.13 -7.96 -0.61
C TRP A 100 -0.89 -8.23 -1.71
N ALA A 101 -1.20 -9.51 -1.98
CA ALA A 101 -2.23 -9.89 -2.94
C ALA A 101 -3.60 -9.30 -2.59
N ARG A 102 -4.09 -9.48 -1.35
CA ARG A 102 -5.39 -8.92 -0.91
C ARG A 102 -5.43 -7.40 -1.01
N VAL A 103 -4.37 -6.72 -0.58
CA VAL A 103 -4.27 -5.26 -0.66
C VAL A 103 -4.27 -4.78 -2.11
N SER A 104 -3.49 -5.43 -2.97
CA SER A 104 -3.45 -5.10 -4.40
C SER A 104 -4.81 -5.31 -5.07
N GLU A 105 -5.49 -6.42 -4.79
CA GLU A 105 -6.81 -6.73 -5.33
C GLU A 105 -7.86 -5.71 -4.90
N ALA A 106 -7.91 -5.37 -3.60
CA ALA A 106 -8.83 -4.37 -3.08
C ALA A 106 -8.59 -2.97 -3.68
N ARG A 107 -7.32 -2.53 -3.76
CA ARG A 107 -6.95 -1.22 -4.31
C ARG A 107 -7.20 -1.15 -5.82
N MET A 108 -6.85 -2.19 -6.57
CA MET A 108 -7.12 -2.29 -8.00
C MET A 108 -8.63 -2.34 -8.27
N GLY A 109 -9.40 -3.06 -7.46
CA GLY A 109 -10.86 -3.10 -7.56
C GLY A 109 -11.51 -1.72 -7.40
N LEU A 110 -11.05 -0.91 -6.44
CA LEU A 110 -11.51 0.48 -6.28
C LEU A 110 -11.20 1.33 -7.53
N ILE A 111 -9.98 1.26 -8.04
CA ILE A 111 -9.56 2.02 -9.23
C ILE A 111 -10.35 1.58 -10.46
N HIS A 112 -10.56 0.28 -10.63
CA HIS A 112 -11.35 -0.30 -11.71
C HIS A 112 -12.79 0.20 -11.69
N ALA A 113 -13.44 0.16 -10.52
CA ALA A 113 -14.81 0.67 -10.35
C ALA A 113 -14.92 2.15 -10.72
N ILE A 114 -13.92 2.96 -10.37
CA ILE A 114 -13.87 4.38 -10.76
C ILE A 114 -13.79 4.54 -12.29
N PHE A 115 -12.97 3.75 -12.98
CA PHE A 115 -12.91 3.82 -14.44
C PHE A 115 -14.23 3.43 -15.11
N LEU A 116 -14.94 2.43 -14.58
CA LEU A 116 -16.28 2.09 -15.06
C LEU A 116 -17.29 3.23 -14.81
N GLU A 117 -17.26 3.87 -13.63
CA GLU A 117 -18.10 5.03 -13.32
C GLU A 117 -17.81 6.23 -14.24
N LEU A 118 -16.60 6.33 -14.79
CA LEU A 118 -16.21 7.32 -15.80
C LEU A 118 -16.70 6.99 -17.22
N GLY A 119 -17.35 5.84 -17.41
CA GLY A 119 -17.94 5.42 -18.67
C GLY A 119 -17.00 4.67 -19.60
N LEU A 120 -15.87 4.17 -19.11
CA LEU A 120 -14.97 3.31 -19.88
C LEU A 120 -15.58 1.93 -20.10
N SER A 121 -15.16 1.26 -21.17
CA SER A 121 -15.44 -0.16 -21.34
C SER A 121 -14.65 -1.00 -20.32
N GLU A 122 -15.14 -2.22 -20.03
CA GLU A 122 -14.46 -3.18 -19.15
C GLU A 122 -12.98 -3.37 -19.53
N ALA A 123 -12.70 -3.59 -20.83
CA ALA A 123 -11.35 -3.81 -21.33
C ALA A 123 -10.42 -2.58 -21.14
N GLU A 124 -10.98 -1.37 -21.27
CA GLU A 124 -10.23 -0.14 -21.02
C GLU A 124 -10.01 0.07 -19.51
N ALA A 125 -11.03 -0.19 -18.69
CA ALA A 125 -10.93 -0.10 -17.23
C ALA A 125 -9.89 -1.08 -16.68
N ASP A 126 -9.87 -2.33 -17.14
CA ASP A 126 -8.85 -3.33 -16.81
C ASP A 126 -7.44 -2.82 -17.15
N SER A 127 -7.25 -2.39 -18.40
CA SER A 127 -5.94 -1.93 -18.89
C SER A 127 -5.44 -0.72 -18.09
N ARG A 128 -6.32 0.25 -17.81
CA ARG A 128 -5.94 1.45 -17.07
C ARG A 128 -5.73 1.19 -15.59
N THR A 129 -6.47 0.25 -15.00
CA THR A 129 -6.25 -0.21 -13.63
C THR A 129 -4.87 -0.85 -13.49
N TRP A 130 -4.51 -1.73 -14.44
CA TRP A 130 -3.19 -2.34 -14.45
C TRP A 130 -2.08 -1.29 -14.62
N LEU A 131 -2.25 -0.32 -15.51
CA LEU A 131 -1.28 0.78 -15.68
C LEU A 131 -1.14 1.64 -14.42
N ALA A 132 -2.26 1.99 -13.77
CA ALA A 132 -2.25 2.73 -12.51
C ALA A 132 -1.50 1.95 -11.41
N TRP A 133 -1.76 0.64 -11.28
CA TRP A 133 -1.07 -0.21 -10.32
C TRP A 133 0.43 -0.37 -10.62
N ALA A 134 0.80 -0.60 -11.88
CA ALA A 134 2.20 -0.68 -12.29
C ALA A 134 2.92 0.65 -11.99
N PHE A 135 2.26 1.78 -12.23
CA PHE A 135 2.78 3.09 -11.88
C PHE A 135 2.91 3.28 -10.35
N TYR A 136 1.92 2.82 -9.57
CA TYR A 136 1.97 2.82 -8.09
C TYR A 136 3.18 2.07 -7.55
N VAL A 137 3.35 0.82 -7.97
CA VAL A 137 4.46 -0.01 -7.50
C VAL A 137 5.80 0.56 -7.99
N GLY A 138 5.86 0.97 -9.26
CA GLY A 138 7.04 1.63 -9.81
C GLY A 138 7.42 2.90 -9.07
N HIS A 139 6.43 3.68 -8.64
CA HIS A 139 6.62 4.90 -7.86
C HIS A 139 7.39 4.63 -6.56
N HIS A 140 6.99 3.58 -5.81
CA HIS A 140 7.64 3.19 -4.56
C HIS A 140 9.05 2.62 -4.78
N LEU A 141 9.23 1.82 -5.83
CA LEU A 141 10.53 1.18 -6.10
C LEU A 141 11.57 2.14 -6.68
N LEU A 142 11.14 3.27 -7.23
CA LEU A 142 11.99 4.29 -7.88
C LEU A 142 12.14 5.57 -7.04
N ASP A 143 11.83 5.57 -5.75
CA ASP A 143 11.82 6.81 -4.93
C ASP A 143 13.20 7.52 -4.88
N ASP A 144 14.31 6.76 -5.04
CA ASP A 144 15.68 7.28 -5.11
C ASP A 144 16.15 7.64 -6.54
N ALA A 145 15.29 7.55 -7.56
CA ALA A 145 15.69 7.77 -8.95
C ALA A 145 15.98 9.26 -9.24
N PRO A 146 17.06 9.60 -9.96
CA PRO A 146 17.56 10.97 -10.13
C PRO A 146 16.68 11.91 -11.01
N ALA A 147 15.49 11.47 -11.41
CA ALA A 147 14.63 12.22 -12.35
C ALA A 147 13.12 12.09 -12.03
N ARG A 148 12.74 12.09 -10.74
CA ARG A 148 11.31 12.16 -10.34
C ARG A 148 10.70 13.47 -10.88
N PRO A 149 9.69 13.44 -11.76
CA PRO A 149 9.06 14.65 -12.26
C PRO A 149 8.37 15.40 -11.11
N GLU A 150 8.51 16.72 -11.03
CA GLU A 150 7.91 17.56 -9.97
C GLU A 150 6.38 17.59 -9.95
N ARG A 151 5.71 17.05 -10.98
CA ARG A 151 4.23 17.10 -11.10
C ARG A 151 3.67 15.79 -11.62
N LEU A 152 3.19 14.96 -10.69
CA LEU A 152 2.49 13.71 -11.00
C LEU A 152 1.07 13.96 -11.52
N GLY A 153 0.55 15.19 -11.38
CA GLY A 153 -0.76 15.61 -11.89
C GLY A 153 -0.97 15.37 -13.40
N ARG A 154 0.08 15.42 -14.24
CA ARG A 154 -0.05 15.09 -15.67
C ARG A 154 -0.32 13.61 -15.93
N ILE A 155 0.08 12.73 -15.02
CA ILE A 155 -0.16 11.28 -15.16
C ILE A 155 -1.62 10.96 -14.83
N VAL A 156 -2.23 11.69 -13.90
CA VAL A 156 -3.67 11.59 -13.60
C VAL A 156 -4.50 11.96 -14.82
N ASP A 157 -4.15 13.06 -15.50
CA ASP A 157 -4.85 13.48 -16.72
C ASP A 157 -4.68 12.44 -17.85
N LEU A 158 -3.50 11.83 -17.99
CA LEU A 158 -3.24 10.79 -19.00
C LEU A 158 -4.00 9.47 -18.73
N LEU A 159 -4.23 9.14 -17.47
CA LEU A 159 -5.00 7.93 -17.09
C LEU A 159 -6.51 8.19 -17.09
N GLY A 160 -6.94 9.43 -16.83
CA GLY A 160 -8.35 9.82 -16.75
C GLY A 160 -8.97 10.38 -18.03
N SER A 161 -8.17 10.73 -19.05
CA SER A 161 -8.64 11.16 -20.38
C SER A 161 -9.14 10.00 -21.24
#